data_AF-A0A0R2UY53-F1
#
_entry.id   AF-A0A0R2UY53-F1
#
_cell.length_a   1.000
_cell.length_b   1.000
_cell.length_c   1.000
_cell.angle_alpha   90.00
_cell.angle_beta   90.00
_cell.angle_gamma   90.00
#
_symmetry.space_group_name_H-M   'P 1'
#
loop_
_entity.id
_entity.type
_entity.pdbx_description
1 polymer ?
#
loop_
_entity_poly.entity_id
_entity_poly.type
_entity_poly.pdbx_seq_one_letter_code
_entity_poly.pdbx_strand_id
1 'polypeptide(L)'
;MIIIDATNPVNTPTDPFNSGAQAIAAWTGGKVVKAFNTTGVANLRNPNYNGKAIETFICGGDAAAKATVTQLGEELGFRVVDVGGLANAMLLENLAKLWITMAYQLGKGPHFAFTLSERSKPA
;
A
#
# COMPACT_ATOMS: atom_id res chain seq x y z
N MET A 1 17.55 4.45 -8.96
CA MET A 1 16.26 4.03 -9.52
C MET A 1 15.25 3.91 -8.38
N ILE A 2 14.05 4.48 -8.56
CA ILE A 2 12.91 4.27 -7.66
C ILE A 2 12.17 3.01 -8.14
N ILE A 3 11.82 2.12 -7.23
CA ILE A 3 11.01 0.93 -7.53
C ILE A 3 9.74 1.01 -6.68
N ILE A 4 8.59 1.03 -7.33
CA ILE A 4 7.30 0.97 -6.66
C ILE A 4 6.87 -0.49 -6.60
N ASP A 5 6.86 -1.07 -5.39
CA ASP A 5 6.38 -2.42 -5.16
C ASP A 5 4.89 -2.42 -4.80
N ALA A 6 4.06 -2.83 -5.77
CA ALA A 6 2.62 -3.02 -5.60
C ALA A 6 2.20 -4.49 -5.42
N THR A 7 3.16 -5.40 -5.20
CA THR A 7 2.90 -6.84 -5.13
C THR A 7 2.25 -7.26 -3.81
N ASN A 8 1.59 -8.41 -3.83
CA ASN A 8 1.08 -9.09 -2.64
C ASN A 8 1.53 -10.55 -2.66
N PRO A 9 2.54 -10.95 -1.86
CA PRO A 9 3.04 -12.32 -1.82
C PRO A 9 2.06 -13.22 -1.03
N VAL A 10 0.89 -13.49 -1.60
CA VAL A 10 -0.18 -14.26 -0.93
C VAL A 10 0.22 -15.72 -0.78
N ASN A 11 0.69 -16.34 -1.86
CA ASN A 11 1.13 -17.73 -1.92
C ASN A 11 2.59 -17.86 -2.36
N THR A 12 3.36 -16.78 -2.19
CA THR A 12 4.77 -16.71 -2.59
C THR A 12 5.60 -16.53 -1.33
N PRO A 13 6.42 -17.53 -0.95
CA PRO A 13 7.34 -17.38 0.17
C PRO A 13 8.26 -16.18 -0.03
N THR A 14 8.54 -15.46 1.05
CA THR A 14 9.47 -14.31 1.04
C THR A 14 10.76 -14.60 1.78
N ASP A 15 10.94 -15.82 2.29
CA ASP A 15 12.14 -16.24 3.01
C ASP A 15 13.43 -16.00 2.20
N PRO A 16 14.51 -15.53 2.86
CA PRO A 16 14.64 -15.26 4.29
C PRO A 16 14.17 -13.85 4.72
N PHE A 17 13.43 -13.14 3.88
CA PHE A 17 12.95 -11.77 4.14
C PHE A 17 11.55 -11.76 4.78
N ASN A 18 11.22 -10.71 5.53
CA ASN A 18 9.90 -10.58 6.16
C ASN A 18 8.81 -10.07 5.19
N SER A 19 9.18 -9.61 3.98
CA SER A 19 8.24 -9.06 3.00
C SER A 19 8.81 -9.12 1.58
N GLY A 20 7.93 -9.07 0.58
CA GLY A 20 8.32 -9.02 -0.83
C GLY A 20 9.13 -7.76 -1.16
N ALA A 21 8.76 -6.62 -0.57
CA ALA A 21 9.48 -5.37 -0.79
C ALA A 21 10.93 -5.42 -0.28
N GLN A 22 11.18 -6.09 0.84
CA GLN A 22 12.54 -6.29 1.36
C GLN A 22 13.36 -7.21 0.45
N ALA A 23 12.75 -8.28 -0.09
CA ALA A 23 13.40 -9.15 -1.06
C ALA A 23 13.79 -8.37 -2.33
N ILE A 24 12.86 -7.57 -2.87
CA ILE A 24 13.12 -6.71 -4.05
C ILE A 24 14.26 -5.71 -3.76
N ALA A 25 14.25 -5.07 -2.59
CA ALA A 25 15.32 -4.13 -2.22
C ALA A 25 16.68 -4.82 -2.17
N ALA A 26 16.76 -6.01 -1.57
CA ALA A 26 17.98 -6.79 -1.47
C ALA A 26 18.51 -7.24 -2.84
N TRP A 27 17.63 -7.67 -3.75
CA TRP A 27 18.02 -8.16 -5.07
C TRP A 27 18.40 -7.07 -6.07
N THR A 28 17.83 -5.87 -5.92
CA THR A 28 18.00 -4.79 -6.90
C THR A 28 18.93 -3.69 -6.43
N GLY A 29 19.15 -3.55 -5.11
CA GLY A 29 19.80 -2.38 -4.52
C GLY A 29 19.03 -1.07 -4.75
N GLY A 30 17.78 -1.15 -5.20
CA GLY A 30 16.96 0.00 -5.57
C GLY A 30 16.33 0.72 -4.38
N LYS A 31 15.86 1.95 -4.62
CA LYS A 31 15.07 2.70 -3.64
C LYS A 31 13.62 2.21 -3.70
N VAL A 32 13.32 1.15 -2.96
CA VAL A 32 12.00 0.51 -2.94
C VAL A 32 11.02 1.30 -2.06
N VAL A 33 9.83 1.54 -2.61
CA VAL A 33 8.66 2.04 -1.89
C VAL A 33 7.51 1.05 -2.10
N LYS A 34 6.97 0.48 -1.01
CA LYS A 34 5.73 -0.30 -1.05
C LYS A 34 4.57 0.67 -1.20
N ALA A 35 3.70 0.48 -2.18
CA ALA A 35 2.53 1.35 -2.38
C ALA A 35 1.44 0.64 -3.20
N PHE A 36 0.21 1.14 -3.12
CA PHE A 36 -0.93 0.71 -3.97
C PHE A 36 -1.38 -0.76 -3.83
N ASN A 37 -0.75 -1.54 -2.95
CA ASN A 37 -1.00 -2.96 -2.82
C ASN A 37 -2.26 -3.30 -1.98
N THR A 38 -2.74 -2.36 -1.16
CA THR A 38 -3.78 -2.59 -0.13
C THR A 38 -5.22 -2.49 -0.65
N THR A 39 -5.41 -2.52 -1.97
CA THR A 39 -6.72 -2.28 -2.61
C THR A 39 -6.82 -3.00 -3.96
N GLY A 40 -8.03 -3.08 -4.52
CA GLY A 40 -8.29 -3.72 -5.81
C GLY A 40 -8.14 -2.81 -7.03
N VAL A 41 -8.07 -3.39 -8.23
CA VAL A 41 -7.93 -2.65 -9.51
C VAL A 41 -9.04 -1.61 -9.75
N ALA A 42 -10.26 -1.87 -9.29
CA ALA A 42 -11.36 -0.92 -9.41
C ALA A 42 -11.06 0.38 -8.66
N ASN A 43 -10.41 0.28 -7.50
CA ASN A 43 -10.04 1.40 -6.66
C ASN A 43 -8.80 2.14 -7.19
N LEU A 44 -7.90 1.44 -7.90
CA LEU A 44 -6.80 2.07 -8.64
C LEU A 44 -7.31 2.91 -9.81
N ARG A 45 -8.42 2.50 -10.46
CA ARG A 45 -9.05 3.27 -11.54
C ARG A 45 -9.82 4.47 -11.03
N ASN A 46 -10.45 4.34 -9.87
CA ASN A 46 -11.19 5.42 -9.23
C ASN A 46 -11.09 5.29 -7.70
N PRO A 47 -10.17 6.04 -7.06
CA PRO A 47 -10.04 6.04 -5.60
C PRO A 47 -11.07 6.93 -4.90
N ASN A 48 -11.98 7.56 -5.62
CA ASN A 48 -12.98 8.43 -5.04
C ASN A 48 -14.24 7.65 -4.65
N TYR A 49 -14.55 7.67 -3.37
CA TYR A 49 -15.78 7.12 -2.80
C TYR A 49 -16.65 8.27 -2.30
N ASN A 50 -17.63 8.68 -3.12
CA ASN A 50 -18.61 9.74 -2.79
C ASN A 50 -17.97 11.07 -2.34
N GLY A 51 -16.98 11.54 -3.08
CA GLY A 51 -16.25 12.78 -2.78
C GLY A 51 -15.07 12.60 -1.82
N LYS A 52 -14.88 11.40 -1.24
CA LYS A 52 -13.75 11.11 -0.35
C LYS A 52 -12.71 10.25 -1.07
N ALA A 53 -11.48 10.75 -1.15
CA ALA A 53 -10.35 9.94 -1.59
C ALA A 53 -10.06 8.85 -0.55
N ILE A 54 -9.95 7.60 -1.00
CA ILE A 54 -9.49 6.48 -0.17
C ILE A 54 -7.98 6.55 0.03
N GLU A 55 -7.51 5.87 1.06
CA GLU A 55 -6.10 5.81 1.39
C GLU A 55 -5.31 4.88 0.45
N THR A 56 -4.10 5.31 0.09
CA THR A 56 -3.01 4.41 -0.29
C THR A 56 -1.90 4.53 0.74
N PHE A 57 -1.52 3.41 1.33
CA PHE A 57 -0.46 3.39 2.33
C PHE A 57 0.89 3.18 1.66
N ILE A 58 1.90 3.90 2.12
CA ILE A 58 3.27 3.78 1.60
C ILE A 58 4.29 3.53 2.69
N CYS A 59 5.35 2.78 2.38
CA CYS A 59 6.53 2.70 3.23
C CYS A 59 7.80 2.52 2.38
N GLY A 60 8.94 2.98 2.89
CA GLY A 60 10.19 2.97 2.14
C GLY A 60 11.35 3.59 2.91
N GLY A 61 12.58 3.19 2.57
CA GLY A 61 13.79 3.63 3.28
C GLY A 61 14.37 4.97 2.82
N ASP A 62 14.02 5.44 1.63
CA ASP A 62 14.56 6.67 1.03
C ASP A 62 13.48 7.77 0.98
N ALA A 63 13.76 8.92 1.62
CA ALA A 63 12.79 10.00 1.76
C ALA A 63 12.41 10.64 0.42
N ALA A 64 13.36 10.81 -0.50
CA ALA A 64 13.10 11.41 -1.81
C ALA A 64 12.27 10.47 -2.70
N ALA A 65 12.53 9.16 -2.63
CA ALA A 65 11.72 8.15 -3.30
C ALA A 65 10.28 8.16 -2.76
N LYS A 66 10.09 8.20 -1.43
CA LYS A 66 8.76 8.33 -0.84
C LYS A 66 8.05 9.59 -1.27
N ALA A 67 8.71 10.74 -1.27
CA ALA A 67 8.12 12.00 -1.74
C ALA A 67 7.63 11.91 -3.20
N THR A 68 8.42 11.28 -4.07
CA THR A 68 8.03 11.06 -5.48
C THR A 68 6.80 10.16 -5.58
N VAL A 69 6.73 9.09 -4.79
CA VAL A 69 5.58 8.16 -4.78
C VAL A 69 4.34 8.78 -4.13
N THR A 70 4.53 9.64 -3.12
CA THR A 70 3.45 10.44 -2.53
C THR A 70 2.82 11.35 -3.58
N GLN A 71 3.65 12.12 -4.30
CA GLN A 71 3.16 12.99 -5.37
C GLN A 71 2.37 12.19 -6.42
N LEU A 72 2.91 11.06 -6.87
CA LEU A 72 2.20 10.20 -7.81
C LEU A 72 0.85 9.70 -7.25
N GLY A 73 0.81 9.29 -5.99
CA GLY A 73 -0.44 8.83 -5.35
C GLY A 73 -1.49 9.93 -5.27
N GLU A 74 -1.09 11.15 -4.92
CA GLU A 74 -1.97 12.33 -4.86
C GLU A 74 -2.48 12.72 -6.25
N GLU A 75 -1.62 12.70 -7.27
CA GLU A 75 -2.00 12.94 -8.67
C GLU A 75 -2.98 11.90 -9.21
N LEU A 76 -2.89 10.65 -8.72
CA LEU A 76 -3.84 9.58 -9.00
C LEU A 76 -5.16 9.70 -8.20
N GLY A 77 -5.26 10.68 -7.28
CA GLY A 77 -6.47 10.96 -6.49
C GLY A 77 -6.58 10.18 -5.18
N PHE A 78 -5.50 9.57 -4.70
CA PHE A 78 -5.47 8.92 -3.38
C PHE A 78 -5.16 9.91 -2.26
N ARG A 79 -5.62 9.59 -1.06
CA ARG A 79 -5.03 10.12 0.18
C ARG A 79 -3.81 9.28 0.52
N VAL A 80 -2.60 9.82 0.34
CA VAL A 80 -1.38 9.08 0.66
C VAL A 80 -1.11 9.10 2.17
N VAL A 81 -0.81 7.94 2.74
CA VAL A 81 -0.44 7.79 4.15
C VAL A 81 0.92 7.09 4.26
N ASP A 82 1.94 7.84 4.66
CA ASP A 82 3.28 7.30 4.91
C ASP A 82 3.34 6.61 6.28
N VAL A 83 3.56 5.30 6.27
CA VAL A 83 3.68 4.48 7.48
C VAL A 83 5.14 4.20 7.86
N GLY A 84 6.11 4.91 7.28
CA GLY A 84 7.50 4.90 7.71
C GLY A 84 8.43 4.06 6.84
N GLY A 85 9.33 3.32 7.49
CA GLY A 85 10.41 2.59 6.84
C GLY A 85 9.98 1.28 6.17
N LEU A 86 10.86 0.71 5.34
CA LEU A 86 10.59 -0.52 4.57
C LEU A 86 10.28 -1.74 5.45
N ALA A 87 10.67 -1.74 6.73
CA ALA A 87 10.32 -2.77 7.71
C ALA A 87 8.79 -2.93 7.89
N ASN A 88 8.01 -1.89 7.59
CA ASN A 88 6.54 -1.91 7.69
C ASN A 88 5.86 -2.50 6.44
N ALA A 89 6.60 -2.93 5.41
CA ALA A 89 6.03 -3.51 4.19
C ALA A 89 5.19 -4.77 4.48
N MET A 90 5.61 -5.61 5.42
CA MET A 90 4.84 -6.79 5.83
C MET A 90 3.44 -6.42 6.37
N LEU A 91 3.31 -5.26 7.05
CA LEU A 91 2.02 -4.79 7.56
C LEU A 91 1.08 -4.44 6.40
N LEU A 92 1.60 -3.78 5.36
CA LEU A 92 0.82 -3.44 4.17
C LEU A 92 0.45 -4.68 3.35
N GLU A 93 1.34 -5.67 3.25
CA GLU A 93 1.05 -6.97 2.63
C GLU A 93 -0.03 -7.73 3.38
N ASN A 94 0.00 -7.71 4.71
CA ASN A 94 -1.05 -8.33 5.54
C ASN A 94 -2.39 -7.59 5.45
N LEU A 95 -2.38 -6.26 5.35
CA LEU A 95 -3.60 -5.48 5.10
C LEU A 95 -4.23 -5.83 3.75
N ALA A 96 -3.40 -6.02 2.71
CA ALA A 96 -3.86 -6.49 1.42
C ALA A 96 -4.40 -7.93 1.47
N LYS A 97 -3.75 -8.84 2.21
CA LYS A 97 -4.28 -10.20 2.46
C LYS A 97 -5.66 -10.16 3.10
N LEU A 98 -5.85 -9.32 4.11
CA LEU A 98 -7.16 -9.10 4.73
C LEU A 98 -8.20 -8.59 3.71
N TRP A 99 -7.84 -7.59 2.90
CA TRP A 99 -8.71 -7.07 1.84
C TRP A 99 -9.11 -8.17 0.85
N ILE A 100 -8.14 -8.97 0.38
CA ILE A 100 -8.33 -10.09 -0.58
C ILE A 100 -9.25 -11.15 0.01
N THR A 101 -9.05 -11.55 1.26
CA THR A 101 -9.92 -12.50 1.97
C THR A 101 -11.36 -11.98 2.02
N MET A 102 -11.57 -10.73 2.41
CA MET A 102 -12.91 -10.15 2.47
C MET A 102 -13.56 -10.08 1.08
N ALA A 103 -12.82 -9.61 0.07
CA ALA A 103 -13.33 -9.43 -1.29
C ALA A 103 -13.74 -10.76 -1.93
N TYR A 104 -12.87 -11.78 -1.86
CA TYR A 104 -13.02 -12.99 -2.68
C TYR A 104 -13.38 -14.24 -1.88
N GLN A 105 -12.82 -14.43 -0.67
CA GLN A 105 -13.06 -15.64 0.11
C GLN A 105 -14.36 -15.53 0.92
N LEU A 106 -14.69 -14.34 1.40
CA LEU A 106 -15.92 -14.06 2.16
C LEU A 106 -17.05 -13.46 1.31
N GLY A 107 -16.83 -13.30 0.00
CA GLY A 107 -17.87 -12.90 -0.95
C GLY A 107 -18.32 -11.44 -0.86
N LYS A 108 -17.57 -10.53 -0.21
CA LYS A 108 -17.93 -9.11 -0.14
C LYS A 108 -17.88 -8.40 -1.50
N GLY A 109 -17.07 -8.93 -2.42
CA GLY A 109 -16.75 -8.29 -3.69
C GLY A 109 -15.69 -7.18 -3.57
N PRO A 110 -15.12 -6.71 -4.69
CA PRO A 110 -13.96 -5.82 -4.71
C PRO A 110 -14.29 -4.32 -4.57
N HIS A 111 -15.56 -3.95 -4.36
CA HIS A 111 -16.03 -2.56 -4.36
C HIS A 111 -16.02 -1.92 -2.96
N PHE A 112 -14.91 -2.08 -2.24
CA PHE A 112 -14.69 -1.41 -0.96
C PHE A 112 -13.21 -1.09 -0.76
N ALA A 113 -12.93 -0.17 0.16
CA ALA A 113 -11.59 0.17 0.61
C ALA A 113 -11.56 0.28 2.13
N PHE A 114 -10.39 0.07 2.72
CA PHE A 114 -10.15 0.49 4.10
C PHE A 114 -9.93 1.99 4.13
N THR A 115 -10.53 2.68 5.09
CA THR A 115 -10.31 4.11 5.27
C THR A 115 -9.99 4.46 6.70
N LEU A 116 -9.19 5.51 6.89
CA LEU A 116 -8.91 6.05 8.21
C LEU A 116 -9.98 7.08 8.58
N SER A 117 -10.36 7.06 9.85
CA SER A 117 -11.22 8.06 10.48
C SER A 117 -10.53 8.54 11.74
N GLU A 118 -10.35 9.85 11.86
CA GLU A 118 -9.67 10.49 12.98
C GLU A 118 -10.72 11.17 13.86
N ARG A 119 -10.58 11.01 15.18
CA ARG A 119 -11.34 11.82 16.14
C ARG A 119 -10.64 13.16 16.29
N SER A 120 -11.41 14.23 16.48
CA SER A 120 -10.86 15.52 16.91
C SER A 120 -10.03 15.32 18.18
N LYS A 121 -8.80 15.85 18.17
CA LYS A 121 -7.98 15.88 19.40
C LYS A 121 -8.75 16.66 20.47
N PRO A 122 -8.80 16.19 21.73
CA PRO A 122 -9.26 17.02 22.82
C PRO A 122 -8.45 18.32 22.81
N ALA A 123 -9.13 19.45 23.04
CA ALA A 123 -8.49 20.76 23.15
C ALA A 123 -7.41 20.77 24.23
#